data_AF-A0A7K3X7B6-F1
#
_entry.id   AF-A0A7K3X7B6-F1
#
_cell.length_a   1.000
_cell.length_b   1.000
_cell.length_c   1.000
_cell.angle_alpha   90.00
_cell.angle_beta   90.00
_cell.angle_gamma   90.00
#
_symmetry.space_group_name_H-M   'P 1'
#
loop_
_entity.id
_entity.type
_entity.pdbx_description
1 polymer ?
#
loop_
_entity_poly.entity_id
_entity_poly.type
_entity_poly.pdbx_seq_one_letter_code
_entity_poly.pdbx_strand_id
1 'polypeptide(L)'
;MGRLDSRFVALLVLAALPPAVEGAILVGFGFRAAEGLAPQVTAVWPYDTYHDLRWLLVYHDSWPTFVLGLAVVVAFRALLTTGLVALAWPRQVPRPGLRWLFVRSLVQTSVLSAVVSPWAALSLAASVVALSWLLLASLLPLFLLAPFLQRAAVEGAWWRGLPSIELVGWSLLNFVVLTVGGALVWTVSAWWTVPVAALAGAVNGLLWQRTVAAALLPRRPVRWARVPVAPLAVLLAFVVPMVVQPFLAAVPGTPKQAPMTPLLDRPLPSDVRHAVIFLGGHGSAYGGEPTADPNVQWFSYRGLDGQGRPLSFGPRDTYRSIASSVALLDTQVQSLHARTGRPVALVGQSEGAMVARTYLAERPHPAVDTLAMFSPLINAGRSYYPPEGASHGWGIAAGWELRVVFGLADLLAHSGTGPDEPFVRSLLDGAPFYRNELMCPVPGVRIVAFLPTTTATEAPPGEFSAVPVFQMPAVHGGLLDRRVVQARLVNFLAGQPVSKPQRGYALLQEISAAWQAPPLPLSLNPVWRSRGTNDPAFTGRICRPR
;
A
#
# COMPACT_ATOMS: atom_id res chain seq x y z
N MET A 1 48.65 -6.54 5.13
CA MET A 1 47.28 -6.09 4.78
C MET A 1 47.41 -4.87 3.88
N GLY A 2 47.08 -4.98 2.58
CA GLY A 2 47.21 -3.85 1.65
C GLY A 2 46.30 -2.68 2.05
N ARG A 3 46.80 -1.44 1.97
CA ARG A 3 46.01 -0.23 2.26
C ARG A 3 44.76 -0.24 1.39
N LEU A 4 43.59 -0.10 2.02
CA LEU A 4 42.32 0.05 1.31
C LEU A 4 42.39 1.28 0.39
N ASP A 5 41.89 1.13 -0.84
CA ASP A 5 41.82 2.22 -1.81
C ASP A 5 41.00 3.39 -1.27
N SER A 6 41.57 4.59 -1.25
CA SER A 6 40.90 5.80 -0.73
C SER A 6 39.61 6.13 -1.48
N ARG A 7 39.54 5.85 -2.79
CA ARG A 7 38.29 6.04 -3.57
C ARG A 7 37.21 5.07 -3.15
N PHE A 8 37.57 3.83 -2.83
CA PHE A 8 36.63 2.82 -2.36
C PHE A 8 36.08 3.17 -0.97
N VAL A 9 36.95 3.59 -0.05
CA VAL A 9 36.51 4.07 1.27
C VAL A 9 35.58 5.28 1.13
N ALA A 10 35.92 6.24 0.27
CA ALA A 10 35.07 7.39 0.01
C ALA A 10 33.69 7.00 -0.57
N LEU A 11 33.62 5.98 -1.43
CA LEU A 11 32.36 5.46 -1.96
C LEU A 11 31.48 4.91 -0.84
N LEU A 12 32.05 4.09 0.06
CA LEU A 12 31.30 3.52 1.18
C LEU A 12 30.81 4.60 2.13
N VAL A 13 31.65 5.60 2.44
CA VAL A 13 31.26 6.74 3.29
C VAL A 13 30.15 7.56 2.65
N LEU A 14 30.29 7.92 1.36
CA LEU A 14 29.26 8.68 0.64
C LEU A 14 27.93 7.92 0.54
N ALA A 15 27.98 6.59 0.40
CA ALA A 15 26.78 5.75 0.33
C ALA A 15 26.15 5.49 1.71
N ALA A 16 26.94 5.51 2.79
CA ALA A 16 26.47 5.28 4.16
C ALA A 16 25.91 6.55 4.83
N LEU A 17 26.49 7.71 4.57
CA LEU A 17 26.15 8.94 5.28
C LEU A 17 24.69 9.39 5.09
N PRO A 18 24.12 9.44 3.86
CA PRO A 18 22.75 9.90 3.69
C PRO A 18 21.69 9.00 4.36
N PRO A 19 21.73 7.65 4.24
CA PRO A 19 20.86 6.78 5.03
C PRO A 19 20.99 6.97 6.54
N ALA A 20 22.22 7.20 7.05
CA ALA A 20 22.44 7.44 8.47
C ALA A 20 21.82 8.76 8.93
N VAL A 21 21.93 9.82 8.12
CA VAL A 21 21.34 11.13 8.39
C VAL A 21 19.81 11.03 8.37
N GLU A 22 19.22 10.40 7.36
CA GLU A 22 17.76 10.19 7.32
C GLU A 22 17.30 9.35 8.52
N GLY A 23 17.98 8.25 8.83
CA GLY A 23 17.69 7.44 10.01
C GLY A 23 17.76 8.25 11.31
N ALA A 24 18.76 9.13 11.46
CA ALA A 24 18.90 9.98 12.65
C ALA A 24 17.78 11.02 12.76
N ILE A 25 17.35 11.60 11.63
CA ILE A 25 16.21 12.52 11.57
C ILE A 25 14.93 11.79 11.98
N LEU A 26 14.64 10.63 11.38
CA LEU A 26 13.42 9.87 11.65
C LEU A 26 13.35 9.42 13.12
N VAL A 27 14.45 8.90 13.67
CA VAL A 27 14.55 8.54 15.08
C VAL A 27 14.41 9.76 15.99
N GLY A 28 15.05 10.88 15.65
CA GLY A 28 14.99 12.12 16.43
C GLY A 28 13.57 12.70 16.55
N PHE A 29 12.76 12.56 15.50
CA PHE A 29 11.34 12.92 15.50
C PHE A 29 10.42 11.80 16.03
N GLY A 30 10.96 10.62 16.35
CA GLY A 30 10.17 9.44 16.71
C GLY A 30 9.25 8.95 15.60
N PHE A 31 9.59 9.22 14.33
CA PHE A 31 8.75 8.93 13.17
C PHE A 31 8.90 7.47 12.71
N ARG A 32 8.50 6.56 13.60
CA ARG A 32 8.75 5.12 13.50
C ARG A 32 8.26 4.49 12.19
N ALA A 33 7.07 4.89 11.73
CA ALA A 33 6.44 4.30 10.55
C ALA A 33 7.25 4.47 9.24
N ALA A 34 8.12 5.47 9.17
CA ALA A 34 8.93 5.78 8.00
C ALA A 34 10.38 5.27 8.09
N GLU A 35 10.83 4.76 9.24
CA GLU A 35 12.23 4.39 9.47
C GLU A 35 12.78 3.38 8.43
N GLY A 36 11.93 2.45 7.96
CA GLY A 36 12.29 1.47 6.94
C GLY A 36 12.65 2.05 5.56
N LEU A 37 12.43 3.34 5.34
CA LEU A 37 12.79 4.04 4.09
C LEU A 37 14.26 4.43 4.02
N ALA A 38 14.89 4.76 5.16
CA ALA A 38 16.24 5.33 5.22
C ALA A 38 17.31 4.54 4.44
N PRO A 39 17.33 3.19 4.41
CA PRO A 39 18.29 2.44 3.59
C PRO A 39 18.24 2.72 2.09
N GLN A 40 17.15 3.32 1.57
CA GLN A 40 16.92 3.52 0.14
C GLN A 40 17.50 4.84 -0.39
N VAL A 41 17.94 5.76 0.46
CA VAL A 41 18.46 7.07 0.05
C VAL A 41 19.59 6.94 -0.96
N THR A 42 20.44 5.93 -0.81
CA THR A 42 21.58 5.66 -1.71
C THR A 42 21.40 4.38 -2.50
N ALA A 43 20.17 3.88 -2.65
CA ALA A 43 19.88 2.73 -3.48
C ALA A 43 20.39 2.93 -4.92
N VAL A 44 20.59 1.82 -5.63
CA VAL A 44 20.86 1.86 -7.06
C VAL A 44 19.54 2.17 -7.78
N TRP A 45 19.60 2.94 -8.87
CA TRP A 45 18.40 3.28 -9.63
C TRP A 45 17.61 2.03 -10.04
N PRO A 46 16.27 2.14 -10.09
CA PRO A 46 15.43 3.32 -9.90
C PRO A 46 14.87 3.43 -8.47
N TYR A 47 15.30 2.56 -7.55
CA TYR A 47 14.73 2.47 -6.20
C TYR A 47 14.94 3.75 -5.38
N ASP A 48 16.03 4.46 -5.64
CA ASP A 48 16.35 5.74 -5.00
C ASP A 48 15.42 6.89 -5.43
N THR A 49 15.06 6.92 -6.72
CA THR A 49 14.10 7.88 -7.26
C THR A 49 12.69 7.56 -6.76
N TYR A 50 12.35 6.27 -6.66
CA TYR A 50 11.08 5.83 -6.07
C TYR A 50 10.97 6.18 -4.57
N HIS A 51 12.08 6.12 -3.84
CA HIS A 51 12.16 6.63 -2.47
C HIS A 51 11.83 8.12 -2.41
N ASP A 52 12.53 8.95 -3.17
CA ASP A 52 12.34 10.41 -3.09
C ASP A 52 10.95 10.86 -3.52
N LEU A 53 10.39 10.24 -4.57
CA LEU A 53 9.07 10.58 -5.05
C LEU A 53 7.97 10.24 -4.04
N ARG A 54 8.11 9.15 -3.27
CA ARG A 54 7.14 8.84 -2.21
C ARG A 54 7.14 9.90 -1.11
N TRP A 55 8.30 10.40 -0.72
CA TRP A 55 8.40 11.53 0.20
C TRP A 55 7.78 12.80 -0.41
N LEU A 56 8.19 13.16 -1.63
CA LEU A 56 7.70 14.35 -2.30
C LEU A 56 6.18 14.34 -2.50
N LEU A 57 5.61 13.22 -2.95
CA LEU A 57 4.17 13.10 -3.23
C LEU A 57 3.30 13.13 -1.96
N VAL A 58 3.84 12.77 -0.80
CA VAL A 58 3.15 12.92 0.49
C VAL A 58 3.32 14.34 1.04
N TYR A 59 4.53 14.90 0.98
CA TYR A 59 4.92 16.10 1.73
C TYR A 59 5.01 17.36 0.87
N HIS A 60 3.88 17.79 0.32
CA HIS A 60 3.69 19.12 -0.27
C HIS A 60 2.23 19.54 -0.10
N ASP A 61 1.97 20.82 0.13
CA ASP A 61 0.62 21.37 0.37
C ASP A 61 0.11 22.28 -0.75
N SER A 62 0.97 22.58 -1.74
CA SER A 62 0.67 23.46 -2.86
C SER A 62 1.54 23.10 -4.08
N TRP A 63 1.13 23.58 -5.26
CA TRP A 63 1.91 23.42 -6.50
C TRP A 63 3.31 24.06 -6.42
N PRO A 64 3.49 25.29 -5.89
CA PRO A 64 4.83 25.85 -5.70
C PRO A 64 5.71 24.98 -4.79
N THR A 65 5.19 24.50 -3.66
CA THR A 65 5.92 23.58 -2.76
C THR A 65 6.33 22.31 -3.50
N PHE A 66 5.43 21.74 -4.31
CA PHE A 66 5.72 20.55 -5.12
C PHE A 66 6.80 20.80 -6.18
N VAL A 67 6.68 21.87 -6.99
CA VAL A 67 7.65 22.18 -8.05
C VAL A 67 9.03 22.47 -7.48
N LEU A 68 9.10 23.25 -6.39
CA LEU A 68 10.35 23.51 -5.68
C LEU A 68 10.93 22.21 -5.09
N GLY A 69 10.10 21.40 -4.43
CA GLY A 69 10.49 20.12 -3.87
C GLY A 69 11.03 19.15 -4.95
N LEU A 70 10.36 19.08 -6.10
CA LEU A 70 10.81 18.28 -7.25
C LEU A 70 12.17 18.77 -7.76
N ALA A 71 12.35 20.09 -7.90
CA ALA A 71 13.62 20.66 -8.34
C ALA A 71 14.75 20.34 -7.35
N VAL A 72 14.49 20.46 -6.04
CA VAL A 72 15.45 20.11 -4.97
C VAL A 72 15.79 18.63 -5.00
N VAL A 73 14.79 17.75 -5.08
CA VAL A 73 14.98 16.30 -5.19
C VAL A 73 15.83 15.95 -6.40
N VAL A 74 15.48 16.48 -7.57
CA VAL A 74 16.22 16.23 -8.82
C VAL A 74 17.67 16.71 -8.73
N ALA A 75 17.91 17.90 -8.16
CA ALA A 75 19.24 18.44 -7.99
C ALA A 75 20.08 17.64 -6.98
N PHE A 76 19.52 17.34 -5.80
CA PHE A 76 20.15 16.52 -4.77
C PHE A 76 20.54 15.15 -5.32
N ARG A 77 19.57 14.47 -5.95
CA ARG A 77 19.74 13.15 -6.54
C ARG A 77 20.79 13.16 -7.64
N ALA A 78 20.80 14.16 -8.52
CA ALA A 78 21.82 14.30 -9.56
C ALA A 78 23.23 14.48 -8.97
N LEU A 79 23.38 15.28 -7.91
CA LEU A 79 24.66 15.49 -7.22
C LEU A 79 25.16 14.21 -6.53
N LEU A 80 24.30 13.58 -5.73
CA LEU A 80 24.63 12.36 -4.99
C LEU A 80 25.01 11.24 -5.96
N THR A 81 24.19 11.04 -6.99
CA THR A 81 24.43 10.08 -8.06
C THR A 81 25.75 10.32 -8.78
N THR A 82 26.07 11.59 -9.08
CA THR A 82 27.35 11.95 -9.72
C THR A 82 28.53 11.52 -8.85
N GLY A 83 28.46 11.76 -7.54
CA GLY A 83 29.48 11.33 -6.58
C GLY A 83 29.62 9.81 -6.53
N LEU A 84 28.50 9.08 -6.40
CA LEU A 84 28.48 7.62 -6.35
C LEU A 84 29.06 7.01 -7.64
N VAL A 85 28.62 7.46 -8.82
CA VAL A 85 29.13 7.00 -10.12
C VAL A 85 30.61 7.36 -10.30
N ALA A 86 31.01 8.57 -9.92
CA ALA A 86 32.39 9.01 -10.01
C ALA A 86 33.35 8.14 -9.19
N LEU A 87 32.95 7.76 -7.99
CA LEU A 87 33.73 6.92 -7.09
C LEU A 87 33.67 5.43 -7.46
N ALA A 88 32.53 4.97 -7.99
CA ALA A 88 32.32 3.61 -8.48
C ALA A 88 32.97 3.33 -9.85
N TRP A 89 33.42 4.36 -10.57
CA TRP A 89 33.94 4.22 -11.94
C TRP A 89 35.16 3.27 -12.02
N PRO A 90 35.13 2.24 -12.90
CA PRO A 90 36.22 1.27 -13.03
C PRO A 90 37.53 1.92 -13.47
N ARG A 91 38.66 1.47 -12.90
CA ARG A 91 39.99 2.01 -13.23
C ARG A 91 40.43 1.71 -14.66
N GLN A 92 39.85 0.69 -15.27
CA GLN A 92 40.18 0.23 -16.62
C GLN A 92 39.58 1.11 -17.73
N VAL A 93 38.60 1.96 -17.39
CA VAL A 93 37.87 2.79 -18.35
C VAL A 93 38.13 4.25 -18.03
N PRO A 94 38.51 5.11 -19.01
CA PRO A 94 38.66 6.53 -18.76
C PRO A 94 37.33 7.12 -18.28
N ARG A 95 37.39 7.83 -17.15
CA ARG A 95 36.21 8.47 -16.56
C ARG A 95 35.96 9.82 -17.22
N PRO A 96 34.71 10.12 -17.64
CA PRO A 96 34.33 11.46 -18.07
C PRO A 96 34.55 12.51 -16.97
N GLY A 97 34.62 13.78 -17.36
CA GLY A 97 34.68 14.89 -16.40
C GLY A 97 33.43 14.96 -15.51
N LEU A 98 33.58 15.50 -14.29
CA LEU A 98 32.48 15.62 -13.33
C LEU A 98 31.28 16.41 -13.87
N ARG A 99 31.53 17.47 -14.65
CA ARG A 99 30.47 18.26 -15.29
C ARG A 99 29.61 17.40 -16.22
N TRP A 100 30.22 16.51 -16.98
CA TRP A 100 29.50 15.61 -17.89
C TRP A 100 28.65 14.62 -17.09
N LEU A 101 29.22 14.00 -16.04
CA LEU A 101 28.49 13.08 -15.16
C LEU A 101 27.32 13.78 -14.47
N PHE A 102 27.49 15.03 -14.03
CA PHE A 102 26.44 15.82 -13.42
C PHE A 102 25.29 16.11 -14.37
N VAL A 103 25.58 16.66 -15.56
CA VAL A 103 24.54 16.94 -16.57
C VAL A 103 23.82 15.64 -16.96
N ARG A 104 24.56 14.54 -17.08
CA ARG A 104 23.98 13.23 -17.41
C ARG A 104 23.06 12.71 -16.31
N SER A 105 23.52 12.79 -15.06
CA SER A 105 22.74 12.37 -13.88
C SER A 105 21.50 13.24 -13.71
N LEU A 106 21.58 14.54 -14.02
CA LEU A 106 20.45 15.46 -14.01
C LEU A 106 19.38 15.05 -15.02
N VAL A 107 19.76 14.87 -16.29
CA VAL A 107 18.83 14.43 -17.35
C VAL A 107 18.20 13.09 -17.01
N GLN A 108 19.01 12.13 -16.56
CA GLN A 108 18.50 10.83 -16.14
C GLN A 108 17.51 10.96 -14.99
N THR A 109 17.85 11.71 -13.94
CA THR A 109 17.00 11.84 -12.75
C THR A 109 15.65 12.44 -13.13
N SER A 110 15.62 13.44 -14.00
CA SER A 110 14.36 14.01 -14.51
C SER A 110 13.53 12.98 -15.29
N VAL A 111 14.16 12.20 -16.17
CA VAL A 111 13.47 11.14 -16.95
C VAL A 111 12.96 10.03 -16.03
N LEU A 112 13.79 9.56 -15.10
CA LEU A 112 13.42 8.54 -14.12
C LEU A 112 12.29 9.04 -13.21
N SER A 113 12.33 10.30 -12.80
CA SER A 113 11.27 10.88 -11.99
C SER A 113 9.93 10.78 -12.71
N ALA A 114 9.87 11.16 -13.99
CA ALA A 114 8.65 11.04 -14.80
C ALA A 114 8.19 9.57 -14.99
N VAL A 115 9.12 8.64 -15.25
CA VAL A 115 8.80 7.21 -15.47
C VAL A 115 8.36 6.52 -14.19
N VAL A 116 8.91 6.92 -13.04
CA VAL A 116 8.67 6.31 -11.72
C VAL A 116 7.48 6.93 -11.00
N SER A 117 7.14 8.20 -11.28
CA SER A 117 6.07 8.95 -10.59
C SER A 117 4.73 8.20 -10.52
N PRO A 118 4.22 7.57 -11.61
CA PRO A 118 2.93 6.89 -11.54
C PRO A 118 2.92 5.71 -10.56
N TRP A 119 4.06 5.04 -10.43
CA TRP A 119 4.23 3.94 -9.48
C TRP A 119 4.37 4.46 -8.04
N ALA A 120 5.06 5.58 -7.83
CA ALA A 120 5.12 6.25 -6.53
C ALA A 120 3.72 6.75 -6.09
N ALA A 121 2.94 7.30 -7.01
CA ALA A 121 1.54 7.66 -6.78
C ALA A 121 0.68 6.44 -6.44
N LEU A 122 0.84 5.30 -7.12
CA LEU A 122 0.15 4.06 -6.76
C LEU A 122 0.52 3.54 -5.37
N SER A 123 1.76 3.74 -4.91
CA SER A 123 2.15 3.45 -3.51
C SER A 123 1.39 4.34 -2.51
N LEU A 124 1.18 5.61 -2.87
CA LEU A 124 0.32 6.51 -2.10
C LEU A 124 -1.12 5.98 -2.04
N ALA A 125 -1.69 5.60 -3.18
CA ALA A 125 -3.03 5.01 -3.24
C ALA A 125 -3.13 3.74 -2.39
N ALA A 126 -2.12 2.86 -2.45
CA ALA A 126 -2.04 1.67 -1.60
C ALA A 126 -2.05 2.03 -0.10
N SER A 127 -1.43 3.14 0.30
CA SER A 127 -1.47 3.63 1.69
C SER A 127 -2.82 4.21 2.11
N VAL A 128 -3.62 4.69 1.16
CA VAL A 128 -4.96 5.26 1.38
C VAL A 128 -5.99 4.17 1.58
N VAL A 129 -6.03 3.17 0.71
CA VAL A 129 -7.03 2.10 0.78
C VAL A 129 -6.53 0.84 1.48
N ALA A 130 -5.24 0.75 1.83
CA ALA A 130 -4.62 -0.43 2.42
C ALA A 130 -4.89 -1.71 1.60
N LEU A 131 -4.46 -1.71 0.33
CA LEU A 131 -4.61 -2.87 -0.58
C LEU A 131 -3.26 -3.31 -1.14
N SER A 132 -2.96 -4.60 -1.00
CA SER A 132 -1.67 -5.23 -1.34
C SER A 132 -1.48 -5.30 -2.83
N TRP A 133 -2.55 -5.50 -3.59
CA TRP A 133 -2.45 -5.53 -5.04
C TRP A 133 -2.04 -4.16 -5.60
N LEU A 134 -2.42 -3.04 -4.97
CA LEU A 134 -1.92 -1.70 -5.34
C LEU A 134 -0.44 -1.54 -4.96
N LEU A 135 -0.04 -2.03 -3.79
CA LEU A 135 1.38 -2.04 -3.40
C LEU A 135 2.21 -2.87 -4.39
N LEU A 136 1.77 -4.07 -4.73
CA LEU A 136 2.42 -4.92 -5.73
C LEU A 136 2.44 -4.28 -7.11
N ALA A 137 1.33 -3.65 -7.54
CA ALA A 137 1.26 -2.91 -8.79
C ALA A 137 2.22 -1.72 -8.83
N SER A 138 2.52 -1.11 -7.67
CA SER A 138 3.53 -0.05 -7.57
C SER A 138 4.98 -0.56 -7.65
N LEU A 139 5.24 -1.83 -7.28
CA LEU A 139 6.59 -2.39 -7.21
C LEU A 139 6.99 -3.19 -8.44
N LEU A 140 6.06 -3.94 -9.03
CA LEU A 140 6.35 -4.85 -10.15
C LEU A 140 6.97 -4.11 -11.36
N PRO A 141 6.46 -2.94 -11.79
CA PRO A 141 7.10 -2.15 -12.85
C PRO A 141 8.51 -1.72 -12.50
N LEU A 142 8.77 -1.31 -11.26
CA LEU A 142 10.12 -0.91 -10.82
C LEU A 142 11.08 -2.08 -10.90
N PHE A 143 10.64 -3.24 -10.42
CA PHE A 143 11.41 -4.48 -10.49
C PHE A 143 11.76 -4.87 -11.93
N LEU A 144 10.81 -4.76 -12.86
CA LEU A 144 11.01 -5.09 -14.26
C LEU A 144 11.88 -4.06 -15.00
N LEU A 145 11.73 -2.79 -14.68
CA LEU A 145 12.44 -1.70 -15.36
C LEU A 145 13.87 -1.50 -14.82
N ALA A 146 14.14 -1.89 -13.58
CA ALA A 146 15.39 -1.55 -12.93
C ALA A 146 16.65 -1.96 -13.70
N PRO A 147 16.78 -3.19 -14.26
CA PRO A 147 17.95 -3.57 -15.03
C PRO A 147 18.18 -2.70 -16.28
N PHE A 148 17.12 -2.15 -16.88
CA PHE A 148 17.22 -1.29 -18.08
C PHE A 148 17.66 0.13 -17.72
N LEU A 149 17.26 0.62 -16.55
CA LEU A 149 17.46 2.01 -16.12
C LEU A 149 18.85 2.24 -15.50
N GLN A 150 19.53 1.18 -15.03
CA GLN A 150 20.86 1.25 -14.40
C GLN A 150 21.97 1.77 -15.32
N ARG A 151 21.82 1.68 -16.64
CA ARG A 151 22.83 2.14 -17.62
C ARG A 151 22.76 3.65 -17.90
N ALA A 152 21.69 4.32 -17.48
CA ALA A 152 21.35 5.66 -17.98
C ALA A 152 22.39 6.75 -17.67
N ALA A 153 23.06 6.68 -16.53
CA ALA A 153 24.06 7.68 -16.12
C ALA A 153 25.44 7.45 -16.72
N VAL A 154 25.73 6.20 -17.08
CA VAL A 154 27.08 5.74 -17.39
C VAL A 154 27.31 5.60 -18.89
N GLU A 155 26.25 5.36 -19.67
CA GLU A 155 26.34 5.17 -21.13
C GLU A 155 25.45 6.14 -21.92
N GLY A 156 25.96 6.60 -23.07
CA GLY A 156 25.21 7.43 -24.02
C GLY A 156 23.99 6.73 -24.62
N ALA A 157 24.16 5.46 -25.02
CA ALA A 157 23.16 4.64 -25.70
C ALA A 157 22.45 3.64 -24.76
N TRP A 158 22.31 3.98 -23.47
CA TRP A 158 21.70 3.14 -22.44
C TRP A 158 20.31 2.59 -22.81
N TRP A 159 19.56 3.34 -23.62
CA TRP A 159 18.20 2.99 -24.03
C TRP A 159 18.15 1.88 -25.08
N ARG A 160 19.30 1.49 -25.66
CA ARG A 160 19.42 0.42 -26.64
C ARG A 160 19.98 -0.87 -26.04
N GLY A 161 19.48 -1.99 -26.55
CA GLY A 161 19.95 -3.33 -26.18
C GLY A 161 19.46 -3.83 -24.83
N LEU A 162 19.43 -5.15 -24.70
CA LEU A 162 19.03 -5.83 -23.47
C LEU A 162 20.07 -5.63 -22.37
N PRO A 163 19.65 -5.51 -21.10
CA PRO A 163 20.56 -5.49 -19.96
C PRO A 163 21.31 -6.82 -19.86
N SER A 164 22.53 -6.78 -19.36
CA SER A 164 23.30 -7.99 -19.08
C SER A 164 22.68 -8.76 -17.90
N ILE A 165 22.95 -10.06 -17.82
CA ILE A 165 22.46 -10.88 -16.70
C ILE A 165 23.04 -10.40 -15.36
N GLU A 166 24.24 -9.82 -15.39
CA GLU A 166 24.86 -9.18 -14.24
C GLU A 166 24.06 -7.99 -13.74
N LEU A 167 23.61 -7.08 -14.63
CA LEU A 167 22.76 -5.95 -14.25
C LEU A 167 21.42 -6.42 -13.66
N VAL A 168 20.82 -7.45 -14.25
CA VAL A 168 19.63 -8.09 -13.66
C VAL A 168 19.93 -8.59 -12.25
N GLY A 169 21.01 -9.37 -12.08
CA GLY A 169 21.41 -9.91 -10.77
C GLY A 169 21.67 -8.83 -9.71
N TRP A 170 22.39 -7.75 -10.06
CA TRP A 170 22.66 -6.65 -9.13
C TRP A 170 21.41 -5.84 -8.79
N SER A 171 20.50 -5.66 -9.74
CA SER A 171 19.19 -5.06 -9.50
C SER A 171 18.37 -5.86 -8.48
N LEU A 172 18.29 -7.18 -8.68
CA LEU A 172 17.57 -8.09 -7.79
C LEU A 172 18.19 -8.08 -6.39
N LEU A 173 19.52 -8.13 -6.33
CA LEU A 173 20.22 -8.07 -5.05
C LEU A 173 19.99 -6.74 -4.33
N ASN A 174 19.92 -5.61 -5.05
CA ASN A 174 19.61 -4.34 -4.41
C ASN A 174 18.22 -4.34 -3.81
N PHE A 175 17.19 -4.83 -4.52
CA PHE A 175 15.84 -5.00 -3.97
C PHE A 175 15.85 -5.82 -2.66
N VAL A 176 16.60 -6.93 -2.63
CA VAL A 176 16.74 -7.76 -1.42
C VAL A 176 17.43 -6.98 -0.30
N VAL A 177 18.53 -6.28 -0.58
CA VAL A 177 19.26 -5.47 0.41
C VAL A 177 18.37 -4.38 1.00
N LEU A 178 17.54 -3.71 0.19
CA LEU A 178 16.63 -2.67 0.66
C LEU A 178 15.50 -3.24 1.52
N THR A 179 14.95 -4.38 1.11
CA THR A 179 13.93 -5.13 1.87
C THR A 179 14.46 -5.56 3.23
N VAL A 180 15.64 -6.17 3.26
CA VAL A 180 16.28 -6.62 4.51
C VAL A 180 16.73 -5.43 5.36
N GLY A 181 17.31 -4.39 4.76
CA GLY A 181 17.74 -3.19 5.45
C GLY A 181 16.57 -2.47 6.13
N GLY A 182 15.44 -2.32 5.43
CA GLY A 182 14.24 -1.72 5.99
C GLY A 182 13.63 -2.55 7.12
N ALA A 183 13.63 -3.89 6.99
CA ALA A 183 13.20 -4.78 8.07
C ALA A 183 14.11 -4.68 9.30
N LEU A 184 15.44 -4.71 9.11
CA LEU A 184 16.41 -4.64 10.20
C LEU A 184 16.26 -3.36 11.02
N VAL A 185 16.08 -2.22 10.34
CA VAL A 185 15.81 -0.93 11.00
C VAL A 185 14.62 -1.02 11.96
N TRP A 186 13.56 -1.73 11.60
CA TRP A 186 12.39 -1.92 12.46
C TRP A 186 12.63 -2.83 13.67
N THR A 187 13.51 -3.82 13.52
CA THR A 187 13.79 -4.81 14.57
C THR A 187 14.73 -4.29 15.67
N VAL A 188 15.51 -3.27 15.37
CA VAL A 188 16.48 -2.70 16.32
C VAL A 188 15.84 -1.60 17.17
N SER A 189 16.42 -1.32 18.33
CA SER A 189 16.00 -0.19 19.15
C SER A 189 16.33 1.15 18.46
N ALA A 190 15.52 2.18 18.68
CA ALA A 190 15.53 3.45 17.95
C ALA A 190 16.91 3.94 17.45
N TRP A 191 17.87 4.26 18.32
CA TRP A 191 19.15 4.83 17.87
C TRP A 191 20.06 3.85 17.10
N TRP A 192 19.81 2.54 17.16
CA TRP A 192 20.48 1.55 16.32
C TRP A 192 20.01 1.58 14.86
N THR A 193 18.87 2.23 14.55
CA THR A 193 18.45 2.52 13.18
C THR A 193 19.54 3.27 12.41
N VAL A 194 20.26 4.20 13.06
CA VAL A 194 21.33 5.00 12.44
C VAL A 194 22.48 4.13 11.92
N PRO A 195 23.18 3.33 12.75
CA PRO A 195 24.26 2.47 12.26
C PRO A 195 23.76 1.36 11.31
N VAL A 196 22.53 0.85 11.47
CA VAL A 196 21.96 -0.14 10.54
C VAL A 196 21.71 0.47 9.16
N ALA A 197 21.10 1.67 9.09
CA ALA A 197 20.91 2.40 7.86
C ALA A 197 22.25 2.76 7.21
N ALA A 198 23.25 3.17 8.01
CA ALA A 198 24.61 3.43 7.54
C ALA A 198 25.24 2.18 6.90
N LEU A 199 25.11 1.01 7.54
CA LEU A 199 25.61 -0.25 7.02
C LEU A 199 24.91 -0.65 5.72
N ALA A 200 23.58 -0.52 5.65
CA ALA A 200 22.83 -0.77 4.43
C ALA A 200 23.27 0.18 3.29
N GLY A 201 23.51 1.45 3.61
CA GLY A 201 24.11 2.42 2.69
C GLY A 201 25.52 2.03 2.22
N ALA A 202 26.38 1.53 3.10
CA ALA A 202 27.69 1.02 2.69
C ALA A 202 27.56 -0.18 1.74
N VAL A 203 26.61 -1.09 1.99
CA VAL A 203 26.29 -2.20 1.07
C VAL A 203 25.78 -1.66 -0.27
N ASN A 204 24.94 -0.63 -0.29
CA ASN A 204 24.58 0.05 -1.53
C ASN A 204 25.82 0.57 -2.27
N GLY A 205 26.82 1.13 -1.56
CA GLY A 205 28.10 1.53 -2.15
C GLY A 205 28.83 0.39 -2.88
N LEU A 206 28.82 -0.83 -2.32
CA LEU A 206 29.32 -2.04 -2.99
C LEU A 206 28.51 -2.37 -4.25
N LEU A 207 27.19 -2.29 -4.16
CA LEU A 207 26.28 -2.52 -5.29
C LEU A 207 26.52 -1.50 -6.40
N TRP A 208 26.68 -0.22 -6.06
CA TRP A 208 27.06 0.84 -6.99
C TRP A 208 28.34 0.51 -7.76
N GLN A 209 29.39 0.10 -7.04
CA GLN A 209 30.64 -0.33 -7.66
C GLN A 209 30.43 -1.47 -8.67
N ARG A 210 29.63 -2.48 -8.30
CA ARG A 210 29.38 -3.66 -9.14
C ARG A 210 28.47 -3.35 -10.33
N THR A 211 27.43 -2.56 -10.14
CA THR A 211 26.50 -2.15 -11.21
C THR A 211 27.19 -1.26 -12.24
N VAL A 212 27.94 -0.25 -11.80
CA VAL A 212 28.68 0.65 -12.71
C VAL A 212 29.73 -0.14 -13.50
N ALA A 213 30.45 -1.06 -12.85
CA ALA A 213 31.39 -1.94 -13.55
C ALA A 213 30.69 -2.88 -14.54
N ALA A 214 29.55 -3.49 -14.17
CA ALA A 214 28.79 -4.38 -15.04
C ALA A 214 28.20 -3.65 -16.26
N ALA A 215 27.86 -2.37 -16.11
CA ALA A 215 27.41 -1.53 -17.22
C ALA A 215 28.57 -1.21 -18.17
N LEU A 216 29.71 -0.72 -17.67
CA LEU A 216 30.82 -0.23 -18.50
C LEU A 216 31.75 -1.32 -19.04
N LEU A 217 31.83 -2.48 -18.36
CA LEU A 217 32.69 -3.60 -18.72
C LEU A 217 31.84 -4.88 -18.85
N PRO A 218 30.91 -4.94 -19.81
CA PRO A 218 30.05 -6.11 -19.98
C PRO A 218 30.90 -7.32 -20.40
N ARG A 219 30.76 -8.44 -19.69
CA ARG A 219 31.48 -9.70 -19.98
C ARG A 219 31.05 -10.35 -21.31
N ARG A 220 29.86 -9.99 -21.80
CA ARG A 220 29.25 -10.53 -23.01
C ARG A 220 28.75 -9.37 -23.88
N PRO A 221 28.74 -9.53 -25.21
CA PRO A 221 28.23 -8.51 -26.11
C PRO A 221 26.75 -8.23 -25.85
N VAL A 222 26.37 -6.95 -25.95
CA VAL A 222 24.99 -6.50 -25.73
C VAL A 222 24.09 -7.06 -26.82
N ARG A 223 23.10 -7.87 -26.43
CA ARG A 223 22.08 -8.39 -27.34
C ARG A 223 21.14 -7.26 -27.76
N TRP A 224 20.71 -7.28 -29.02
CA TRP A 224 19.79 -6.29 -29.59
C TRP A 224 20.28 -4.84 -29.49
N ALA A 225 21.59 -4.61 -29.63
CA ALA A 225 22.24 -3.30 -29.43
C ALA A 225 21.68 -2.13 -30.27
N ARG A 226 20.87 -2.39 -31.30
CA ARG A 226 20.20 -1.35 -32.12
C ARG A 226 18.74 -1.10 -31.74
N VAL A 227 18.11 -2.00 -30.98
CA VAL A 227 16.69 -1.93 -30.62
C VAL A 227 16.51 -0.99 -29.43
N PRO A 228 15.51 -0.08 -29.42
CA PRO A 228 15.18 0.78 -28.28
C PRO A 228 14.51 0.00 -27.16
N VAL A 229 15.23 -0.93 -26.53
CA VAL A 229 14.64 -1.86 -25.56
C VAL A 229 14.14 -1.15 -24.31
N ALA A 230 14.83 -0.12 -23.79
CA ALA A 230 14.37 0.55 -22.57
C ALA A 230 13.04 1.31 -22.77
N PRO A 231 12.85 2.13 -23.83
CA PRO A 231 11.54 2.72 -24.12
C PRO A 231 10.43 1.68 -24.32
N LEU A 232 10.72 0.56 -24.99
CA LEU A 232 9.75 -0.53 -25.16
C LEU A 232 9.39 -1.18 -23.82
N ALA A 233 10.37 -1.40 -22.95
CA ALA A 233 10.14 -1.94 -21.61
C ALA A 233 9.30 -0.98 -20.76
N VAL A 234 9.57 0.33 -20.81
CA VAL A 234 8.75 1.36 -20.16
C VAL A 234 7.32 1.31 -20.69
N LEU A 235 7.13 1.32 -22.01
CA LEU A 235 5.80 1.22 -22.62
C LEU A 235 5.07 -0.04 -22.16
N LEU A 236 5.73 -1.21 -22.18
CA LEU A 236 5.16 -2.47 -21.72
C LEU A 236 4.81 -2.43 -20.23
N ALA A 237 5.62 -1.80 -19.39
CA ALA A 237 5.34 -1.65 -17.97
C ALA A 237 4.07 -0.84 -17.70
N PHE A 238 3.73 0.13 -18.56
CA PHE A 238 2.46 0.85 -18.49
C PHE A 238 1.29 0.07 -19.10
N VAL A 239 1.48 -0.54 -20.27
CA VAL A 239 0.38 -1.18 -21.03
C VAL A 239 -0.04 -2.52 -20.44
N VAL A 240 0.91 -3.35 -20.02
CA VAL A 240 0.62 -4.74 -19.59
C VAL A 240 -0.35 -4.78 -18.40
N PRO A 241 -0.18 -4.01 -17.31
CA PRO A 241 -1.14 -4.00 -16.22
C PRO A 241 -2.55 -3.57 -16.65
N MET A 242 -2.64 -2.62 -17.59
CA MET A 242 -3.91 -2.08 -18.10
C MET A 242 -4.66 -3.06 -19.01
N VAL A 243 -3.95 -3.94 -19.72
CA VAL A 243 -4.55 -4.89 -20.68
C VAL A 243 -4.82 -6.25 -20.03
N VAL A 244 -3.91 -6.76 -19.19
CA VAL A 244 -4.01 -8.11 -18.63
C VAL A 244 -5.18 -8.23 -17.66
N GLN A 245 -5.46 -7.22 -16.84
CA GLN A 245 -6.54 -7.28 -15.85
C GLN A 245 -7.94 -7.36 -16.50
N PRO A 246 -8.32 -6.48 -17.44
CA PRO A 246 -9.58 -6.62 -18.18
C PRO A 246 -9.65 -7.92 -18.99
N PHE A 247 -8.53 -8.34 -19.59
CA PHE A 247 -8.48 -9.59 -20.35
C PHE A 247 -8.77 -10.80 -19.47
N LEU A 248 -8.12 -10.93 -18.30
CA LEU A 248 -8.39 -11.99 -17.33
C LEU A 248 -9.82 -11.93 -16.79
N ALA A 249 -10.38 -10.73 -16.56
CA ALA A 249 -11.76 -10.55 -16.14
C ALA A 249 -12.79 -10.87 -17.23
N ALA A 250 -12.40 -10.83 -18.51
CA ALA A 250 -13.22 -11.19 -19.66
C ALA A 250 -13.17 -12.69 -20.00
N VAL A 251 -12.25 -13.46 -19.41
CA VAL A 251 -12.22 -14.93 -19.57
C VAL A 251 -13.48 -15.53 -18.93
N PRO A 252 -14.28 -16.31 -19.68
CA PRO A 252 -15.47 -16.97 -19.16
C PRO A 252 -15.09 -17.95 -18.04
N GLY A 253 -15.65 -17.77 -16.83
CA GLY A 253 -15.42 -18.64 -15.68
C GLY A 253 -14.94 -17.94 -14.40
N THR A 254 -14.56 -16.67 -14.46
CA THR A 254 -14.23 -15.85 -13.30
C THR A 254 -15.52 -15.25 -12.71
N PRO A 255 -15.96 -15.60 -11.48
CA PRO A 255 -17.26 -15.16 -10.97
C PRO A 255 -17.29 -13.64 -10.79
N LYS A 256 -18.25 -12.96 -11.45
CA LYS A 256 -18.57 -11.52 -11.25
C LYS A 256 -19.58 -11.28 -10.11
N GLN A 257 -19.99 -12.33 -9.42
CA GLN A 257 -20.91 -12.28 -8.29
C GLN A 257 -20.13 -12.37 -6.99
N ALA A 258 -20.58 -11.67 -5.95
CA ALA A 258 -20.03 -11.83 -4.61
C ALA A 258 -20.02 -13.33 -4.27
N PRO A 259 -18.90 -13.89 -3.77
CA PRO A 259 -18.82 -15.32 -3.52
C PRO A 259 -19.97 -15.75 -2.61
N MET A 260 -20.81 -16.65 -3.14
CA MET A 260 -21.92 -17.24 -2.40
C MET A 260 -21.35 -17.91 -1.15
N THR A 261 -21.50 -17.23 -0.02
CA THR A 261 -21.01 -17.72 1.25
C THR A 261 -22.05 -18.71 1.75
N PRO A 262 -21.70 -19.94 2.18
CA PRO A 262 -22.68 -20.93 2.67
C PRO A 262 -23.55 -20.47 3.85
N LEU A 263 -23.17 -19.36 4.48
CA LEU A 263 -24.01 -18.64 5.46
C LEU A 263 -25.33 -18.13 4.86
N LEU A 264 -25.38 -17.94 3.54
CA LEU A 264 -26.53 -17.40 2.82
C LEU A 264 -27.36 -18.50 2.14
N ASP A 265 -26.71 -19.62 1.79
CA ASP A 265 -27.31 -20.71 1.01
C ASP A 265 -27.79 -21.89 1.88
N ARG A 266 -27.50 -21.87 3.18
CA ARG A 266 -27.91 -22.91 4.13
C ARG A 266 -28.51 -22.30 5.39
N PRO A 267 -29.47 -22.99 6.03
CA PRO A 267 -29.94 -22.61 7.36
C PRO A 267 -28.79 -22.46 8.35
N LEU A 268 -28.89 -21.46 9.24
CA LEU A 268 -27.95 -21.30 10.33
C LEU A 268 -28.08 -22.50 11.29
N PRO A 269 -26.96 -22.98 11.85
CA PRO A 269 -27.00 -23.94 12.94
C PRO A 269 -27.82 -23.43 14.13
N SER A 270 -28.51 -24.35 14.83
CA SER A 270 -29.46 -24.03 15.90
C SER A 270 -28.82 -23.37 17.13
N ASP A 271 -27.51 -23.50 17.30
CA ASP A 271 -26.72 -22.85 18.35
C ASP A 271 -26.39 -21.39 18.04
N VAL A 272 -26.52 -20.94 16.78
CA VAL A 272 -26.39 -19.53 16.42
C VAL A 272 -27.66 -18.80 16.83
N ARG A 273 -27.57 -17.95 17.87
CA ARG A 273 -28.71 -17.21 18.45
C ARG A 273 -29.03 -15.88 17.75
N HIS A 274 -28.14 -15.38 16.90
CA HIS A 274 -28.26 -14.09 16.25
C HIS A 274 -29.05 -14.17 14.95
N ALA A 275 -29.74 -13.09 14.59
CA ALA A 275 -30.00 -12.77 13.18
C ALA A 275 -28.71 -12.18 12.57
N VAL A 276 -28.43 -12.42 11.29
CA VAL A 276 -27.15 -12.06 10.67
C VAL A 276 -27.37 -11.13 9.49
N ILE A 277 -26.65 -10.01 9.45
CA ILE A 277 -26.55 -9.16 8.27
C ILE A 277 -25.17 -9.34 7.64
N PHE A 278 -25.14 -9.76 6.37
CA PHE A 278 -23.91 -9.87 5.58
C PHE A 278 -23.69 -8.64 4.70
N LEU A 279 -22.57 -7.95 4.88
CA LEU A 279 -22.17 -6.77 4.13
C LEU A 279 -21.05 -7.13 3.13
N GLY A 280 -21.39 -7.09 1.84
CA GLY A 280 -20.44 -7.31 0.75
C GLY A 280 -19.37 -6.21 0.68
N GLY A 281 -18.29 -6.50 -0.06
CA GLY A 281 -17.22 -5.53 -0.29
C GLY A 281 -17.45 -4.58 -1.46
N HIS A 282 -16.50 -3.66 -1.64
CA HIS A 282 -16.44 -2.75 -2.77
C HIS A 282 -16.49 -3.50 -4.11
N GLY A 283 -17.29 -3.02 -5.05
CA GLY A 283 -17.51 -3.62 -6.37
C GLY A 283 -18.36 -4.90 -6.36
N SER A 284 -18.94 -5.28 -5.21
CA SER A 284 -19.82 -6.44 -5.12
C SER A 284 -21.23 -6.19 -5.68
N ALA A 285 -21.98 -7.26 -5.93
CA ALA A 285 -23.34 -7.21 -6.45
C ALA A 285 -24.20 -8.27 -5.77
N TYR A 286 -25.50 -7.99 -5.67
CA TYR A 286 -26.52 -8.89 -5.11
C TYR A 286 -27.76 -8.87 -6.01
N GLY A 287 -28.19 -10.06 -6.44
CA GLY A 287 -29.28 -10.24 -7.40
C GLY A 287 -30.69 -10.07 -6.84
N GLY A 288 -30.88 -10.02 -5.52
CA GLY A 288 -32.21 -10.00 -4.89
C GLY A 288 -32.72 -11.38 -4.47
N GLU A 289 -31.92 -12.43 -4.66
CA GLU A 289 -32.29 -13.81 -4.32
C GLU A 289 -32.49 -13.99 -2.81
N PRO A 290 -33.54 -14.72 -2.37
CA PRO A 290 -33.79 -14.95 -0.96
C PRO A 290 -32.68 -15.78 -0.31
N THR A 291 -32.40 -15.50 0.96
CA THR A 291 -31.51 -16.31 1.79
C THR A 291 -32.21 -17.61 2.21
N ALA A 292 -31.43 -18.68 2.42
CA ALA A 292 -31.95 -19.96 2.87
C ALA A 292 -32.51 -19.93 4.31
N ASP A 293 -32.05 -18.98 5.13
CA ASP A 293 -32.51 -18.77 6.49
C ASP A 293 -33.19 -17.40 6.63
N PRO A 294 -34.43 -17.31 7.15
CA PRO A 294 -35.12 -16.03 7.34
C PRO A 294 -34.45 -15.10 8.37
N ASN A 295 -33.53 -15.62 9.19
CA ASN A 295 -32.71 -14.86 10.13
C ASN A 295 -31.45 -14.28 9.51
N VAL A 296 -31.14 -14.63 8.25
CA VAL A 296 -29.99 -14.11 7.52
C VAL A 296 -30.47 -13.13 6.46
N GLN A 297 -29.77 -12.01 6.32
CA GLN A 297 -30.10 -10.96 5.37
C GLN A 297 -28.85 -10.42 4.68
N TRP A 298 -28.94 -10.14 3.38
CA TRP A 298 -27.97 -9.31 2.68
C TRP A 298 -28.14 -7.84 3.09
N PHE A 299 -27.04 -7.16 3.41
CA PHE A 299 -27.05 -5.71 3.42
C PHE A 299 -27.19 -5.19 1.99
N SER A 300 -28.21 -4.38 1.74
CA SER A 300 -28.38 -3.71 0.45
C SER A 300 -27.86 -2.28 0.51
N TYR A 301 -26.95 -1.96 -0.40
CA TYR A 301 -26.47 -0.60 -0.65
C TYR A 301 -27.53 0.34 -1.27
N ARG A 302 -28.66 -0.24 -1.72
CA ARG A 302 -29.84 0.50 -2.19
C ARG A 302 -30.95 0.61 -1.15
N GLY A 303 -30.82 -0.09 -0.02
CA GLY A 303 -31.80 -0.09 1.07
C GLY A 303 -32.83 -1.22 0.96
N LEU A 304 -33.96 -1.03 1.63
CA LEU A 304 -35.04 -2.02 1.71
C LEU A 304 -36.22 -1.64 0.82
N ASP A 305 -36.98 -2.64 0.37
CA ASP A 305 -38.29 -2.45 -0.26
C ASP A 305 -39.38 -2.14 0.77
N GLY A 306 -40.61 -1.88 0.31
CA GLY A 306 -41.75 -1.59 1.18
C GLY A 306 -42.17 -2.73 2.12
N GLN A 307 -41.61 -3.93 1.95
CA GLN A 307 -41.83 -5.10 2.81
C GLN A 307 -40.65 -5.35 3.75
N GLY A 308 -39.66 -4.44 3.79
CA GLY A 308 -38.48 -4.56 4.64
C GLY A 308 -37.45 -5.57 4.11
N ARG A 309 -37.52 -5.96 2.83
CA ARG A 309 -36.56 -6.89 2.21
C ARG A 309 -35.45 -6.13 1.48
N PRO A 310 -34.20 -6.63 1.46
CA PRO A 310 -33.10 -5.96 0.78
C PRO A 310 -33.32 -5.85 -0.74
N LEU A 311 -33.14 -4.65 -1.29
CA LEU A 311 -33.16 -4.43 -2.73
C LEU A 311 -31.91 -5.04 -3.38
N SER A 312 -32.05 -5.54 -4.62
CA SER A 312 -30.90 -5.92 -5.44
C SER A 312 -30.03 -4.71 -5.75
N PHE A 313 -28.70 -4.90 -5.82
CA PHE A 313 -27.73 -3.84 -6.07
C PHE A 313 -26.59 -4.34 -6.97
N GLY A 314 -25.98 -3.43 -7.72
CA GLY A 314 -24.81 -3.69 -8.55
C GLY A 314 -23.53 -3.06 -7.99
N PRO A 315 -22.38 -3.26 -8.65
CA PRO A 315 -21.08 -2.77 -8.19
C PRO A 315 -21.06 -1.27 -7.89
N ARG A 316 -21.67 -0.45 -8.74
CA ARG A 316 -21.69 1.02 -8.57
C ARG A 316 -22.46 1.50 -7.36
N ASP A 317 -23.40 0.70 -6.83
CA ASP A 317 -24.11 1.05 -5.61
C ASP A 317 -23.20 0.99 -4.37
N THR A 318 -22.08 0.27 -4.45
CA THR A 318 -21.06 0.21 -3.39
C THR A 318 -20.14 1.44 -3.37
N TYR A 319 -20.13 2.27 -4.42
CA TYR A 319 -19.21 3.42 -4.52
C TYR A 319 -19.61 4.62 -3.64
N ARG A 320 -20.51 4.38 -2.69
CA ARG A 320 -21.12 5.39 -1.84
C ARG A 320 -20.24 5.70 -0.65
N SER A 321 -20.50 6.84 0.00
CA SER A 321 -19.79 7.20 1.21
C SER A 321 -20.14 6.24 2.34
N ILE A 322 -19.16 5.95 3.20
CA ILE A 322 -19.34 5.07 4.37
C ILE A 322 -20.46 5.60 5.26
N ALA A 323 -20.53 6.92 5.49
CA ALA A 323 -21.59 7.54 6.29
C ALA A 323 -23.00 7.25 5.73
N SER A 324 -23.17 7.27 4.41
CA SER A 324 -24.45 6.96 3.78
C SER A 324 -24.79 5.47 3.86
N SER A 325 -23.79 4.60 3.79
CA SER A 325 -23.95 3.14 4.00
C SER A 325 -24.26 2.81 5.46
N VAL A 326 -23.68 3.53 6.42
CA VAL A 326 -23.97 3.43 7.86
C VAL A 326 -25.43 3.79 8.15
N ALA A 327 -25.96 4.86 7.54
CA ALA A 327 -27.37 5.23 7.68
C ALA A 327 -28.32 4.15 7.12
N LEU A 328 -27.95 3.51 6.01
CA LEU A 328 -28.72 2.37 5.49
C LEU A 328 -28.62 1.13 6.39
N LEU A 329 -27.44 0.89 6.97
CA LEU A 329 -27.23 -0.27 7.85
C LEU A 329 -28.09 -0.13 9.10
N ASP A 330 -28.19 1.07 9.67
CA ASP A 330 -29.03 1.38 10.82
C ASP A 330 -30.49 0.96 10.59
N THR A 331 -31.09 1.39 9.47
CA THR A 331 -32.45 1.00 9.07
C THR A 331 -32.58 -0.52 8.89
N GLN A 332 -31.57 -1.18 8.33
CA GLN A 332 -31.59 -2.63 8.09
C GLN A 332 -31.44 -3.45 9.36
N VAL A 333 -30.62 -2.99 10.31
CA VAL A 333 -30.50 -3.58 11.65
C VAL A 333 -31.83 -3.48 12.39
N GLN A 334 -32.46 -2.30 12.42
CA GLN A 334 -33.74 -2.09 13.08
C GLN A 334 -34.84 -2.98 12.47
N SER A 335 -34.94 -3.02 11.14
CA SER A 335 -35.92 -3.85 10.43
C SER A 335 -35.73 -5.35 10.73
N LEU A 336 -34.49 -5.85 10.66
CA LEU A 336 -34.21 -7.26 10.92
C LEU A 336 -34.46 -7.64 12.38
N HIS A 337 -34.04 -6.79 13.31
CA HIS A 337 -34.29 -7.01 14.74
C HIS A 337 -35.79 -7.01 15.05
N ALA A 338 -36.55 -6.05 14.52
CA ALA A 338 -38.00 -5.98 14.72
C ALA A 338 -38.73 -7.21 14.16
N ARG A 339 -38.29 -7.73 13.01
CA ARG A 339 -38.87 -8.93 12.39
C ARG A 339 -38.57 -10.22 13.13
N THR A 340 -37.36 -10.35 13.69
CA THR A 340 -36.87 -11.63 14.24
C THR A 340 -36.95 -11.69 15.76
N GLY A 341 -36.93 -10.54 16.44
CA GLY A 341 -36.79 -10.44 17.90
C GLY A 341 -35.41 -10.89 18.42
N ARG A 342 -34.44 -11.13 17.53
CA ARG A 342 -33.12 -11.70 17.88
C ARG A 342 -32.05 -10.61 17.93
N PRO A 343 -31.00 -10.75 18.76
CA PRO A 343 -29.81 -9.91 18.62
C PRO A 343 -29.21 -10.08 17.23
N VAL A 344 -28.55 -9.04 16.72
CA VAL A 344 -28.04 -8.96 15.36
C VAL A 344 -26.51 -9.07 15.37
N ALA A 345 -26.00 -10.00 14.57
CA ALA A 345 -24.58 -10.11 14.26
C ALA A 345 -24.29 -9.50 12.87
N LEU A 346 -23.26 -8.68 12.79
CA LEU A 346 -22.78 -8.10 11.55
C LEU A 346 -21.62 -8.93 11.01
N VAL A 347 -21.65 -9.24 9.72
CA VAL A 347 -20.57 -9.92 9.00
C VAL A 347 -20.17 -9.05 7.81
N GLY A 348 -19.04 -8.37 7.89
CA GLY A 348 -18.59 -7.46 6.84
C GLY A 348 -17.36 -7.95 6.11
N GLN A 349 -17.32 -7.80 4.79
CA GLN A 349 -16.15 -8.09 3.94
C GLN A 349 -15.60 -6.81 3.33
N SER A 350 -14.28 -6.58 3.40
CA SER A 350 -13.63 -5.41 2.78
C SER A 350 -14.32 -4.11 3.21
N GLU A 351 -14.86 -3.32 2.28
CA GLU A 351 -15.72 -2.16 2.56
C GLU A 351 -16.83 -2.44 3.58
N GLY A 352 -17.55 -3.56 3.48
CA GLY A 352 -18.62 -3.91 4.41
C GLY A 352 -18.13 -4.03 5.86
N ALA A 353 -16.87 -4.43 6.07
CA ALA A 353 -16.26 -4.42 7.41
C ALA A 353 -16.02 -2.99 7.92
N MET A 354 -15.63 -2.08 7.02
CA MET A 354 -15.46 -0.65 7.33
C MET A 354 -16.80 -0.03 7.71
N VAL A 355 -17.86 -0.28 6.92
CA VAL A 355 -19.22 0.21 7.19
C VAL A 355 -19.74 -0.31 8.54
N ALA A 356 -19.63 -1.61 8.80
CA ALA A 356 -20.11 -2.20 10.05
C ALA A 356 -19.37 -1.64 11.27
N ARG A 357 -18.03 -1.49 11.18
CA ARG A 357 -17.23 -0.96 12.28
C ARG A 357 -17.48 0.53 12.53
N THR A 358 -17.68 1.32 11.48
CA THR A 358 -18.05 2.74 11.60
C THR A 358 -19.46 2.91 12.15
N TYR A 359 -20.41 2.05 11.76
CA TYR A 359 -21.76 2.03 12.34
C TYR A 359 -21.73 1.83 13.84
N LEU A 360 -20.93 0.88 14.35
CA LEU A 360 -20.78 0.68 15.80
C LEU A 360 -20.13 1.87 16.53
N ALA A 361 -19.35 2.70 15.83
CA ALA A 361 -18.74 3.89 16.40
C ALA A 361 -19.71 5.09 16.44
N GLU A 362 -20.47 5.28 15.36
CA GLU A 362 -21.30 6.48 15.16
C GLU A 362 -22.76 6.28 15.58
N ARG A 363 -23.28 5.05 15.46
CA ARG A 363 -24.68 4.68 15.69
C ARG A 363 -24.79 3.34 16.42
N PRO A 364 -24.22 3.21 17.64
CA PRO A 364 -24.33 1.97 18.39
C PRO A 364 -25.80 1.64 18.65
N HIS A 365 -26.17 0.38 18.44
CA HIS A 365 -27.54 -0.10 18.64
C HIS A 365 -27.53 -1.27 19.63
N PRO A 366 -28.42 -1.28 20.65
CA PRO A 366 -28.38 -2.28 21.73
C PRO A 366 -28.61 -3.72 21.25
N ALA A 367 -29.26 -3.90 20.10
CA ALA A 367 -29.45 -5.21 19.51
C ALA A 367 -28.20 -5.76 18.79
N VAL A 368 -27.17 -4.94 18.55
CA VAL A 368 -25.95 -5.39 17.84
C VAL A 368 -24.83 -5.65 18.84
N ASP A 369 -24.49 -6.93 19.03
CA ASP A 369 -23.51 -7.37 20.02
C ASP A 369 -22.37 -8.20 19.42
N THR A 370 -22.37 -8.43 18.10
CA THR A 370 -21.40 -9.30 17.44
C THR A 370 -20.99 -8.73 16.08
N LEU A 371 -19.68 -8.68 15.80
CA LEU A 371 -19.11 -8.28 14.51
C LEU A 371 -17.99 -9.23 14.08
N ALA A 372 -18.11 -9.81 12.89
CA ALA A 372 -17.04 -10.50 12.19
C ALA A 372 -16.57 -9.68 10.98
N MET A 373 -15.29 -9.31 10.96
CA MET A 373 -14.68 -8.53 9.87
C MET A 373 -13.81 -9.43 9.00
N PHE A 374 -14.01 -9.42 7.69
CA PHE A 374 -13.24 -10.18 6.71
C PHE A 374 -12.43 -9.24 5.85
N SER A 375 -11.10 -9.35 5.92
CA SER A 375 -10.16 -8.47 5.22
C SER A 375 -10.51 -6.97 5.41
N PRO A 376 -10.69 -6.47 6.65
CA PRO A 376 -10.85 -5.03 6.86
C PRO A 376 -9.61 -4.27 6.37
N LEU A 377 -9.80 -3.02 5.93
CA LEU A 377 -8.73 -2.15 5.44
C LEU A 377 -7.99 -1.51 6.63
N ILE A 378 -7.14 -2.30 7.28
CA ILE A 378 -6.43 -1.86 8.49
C ILE A 378 -5.42 -0.75 8.17
N ASN A 379 -5.35 0.28 9.01
CA ASN A 379 -4.48 1.44 8.78
C ASN A 379 -4.71 2.11 7.42
N ALA A 380 -5.95 2.17 6.94
CA ALA A 380 -6.33 2.99 5.78
C ALA A 380 -6.19 4.49 6.08
N GLY A 381 -6.06 5.33 5.05
CA GLY A 381 -5.94 6.78 5.18
C GLY A 381 -4.57 7.25 5.69
N ARG A 382 -3.49 6.49 5.45
CA ARG A 382 -2.14 6.89 5.89
C ARG A 382 -1.61 8.11 5.16
N SER A 383 -1.99 8.29 3.91
CA SER A 383 -1.66 9.48 3.12
C SER A 383 -2.92 10.27 2.80
N TYR A 384 -2.75 11.48 2.26
CA TYR A 384 -3.84 12.34 1.86
C TYR A 384 -3.62 12.93 0.48
N TYR A 385 -4.72 13.29 -0.17
CA TYR A 385 -4.75 14.23 -1.28
C TYR A 385 -6.13 14.90 -1.33
N PRO A 386 -6.20 16.21 -1.59
CA PRO A 386 -7.45 16.95 -1.52
C PRO A 386 -8.41 16.53 -2.66
N PRO A 387 -9.73 16.76 -2.50
CA PRO A 387 -10.72 16.45 -3.51
C PRO A 387 -10.50 17.24 -4.81
N GLU A 388 -11.19 16.84 -5.87
CA GLU A 388 -11.16 17.57 -7.14
C GLU A 388 -11.58 19.04 -6.96
N GLY A 389 -10.90 19.95 -7.67
CA GLY A 389 -11.16 21.39 -7.59
C GLY A 389 -10.49 22.13 -6.42
N ALA A 390 -9.89 21.42 -5.46
CA ALA A 390 -9.11 22.06 -4.41
C ALA A 390 -7.83 22.70 -4.96
N SER A 391 -7.49 23.90 -4.47
CA SER A 391 -6.31 24.68 -4.88
C SER A 391 -5.09 24.48 -3.98
N HIS A 392 -5.29 23.90 -2.79
CA HIS A 392 -4.27 23.65 -1.77
C HIS A 392 -4.64 22.43 -0.93
N GLY A 393 -3.68 21.90 -0.19
CA GLY A 393 -3.81 20.73 0.67
C GLY A 393 -2.68 19.72 0.45
N TRP A 394 -2.37 18.96 1.50
CA TRP A 394 -1.31 17.93 1.45
C TRP A 394 -1.56 16.92 0.33
N GLY A 395 -0.56 16.67 -0.50
CA GLY A 395 -0.63 15.69 -1.59
C GLY A 395 -1.36 16.16 -2.84
N ILE A 396 -1.55 17.47 -3.05
CA ILE A 396 -2.32 18.01 -4.21
C ILE A 396 -1.84 17.50 -5.58
N ALA A 397 -0.53 17.51 -5.85
CA ALA A 397 0.01 17.02 -7.11
C ALA A 397 -0.19 15.51 -7.26
N ALA A 398 -0.07 14.76 -6.16
CA ALA A 398 -0.30 13.33 -6.15
C ALA A 398 -1.78 12.98 -6.43
N GLY A 399 -2.73 13.78 -5.91
CA GLY A 399 -4.15 13.64 -6.23
C GLY A 399 -4.44 13.85 -7.72
N TRP A 400 -3.82 14.86 -8.33
CA TRP A 400 -3.92 15.09 -9.78
C TRP A 400 -3.32 13.93 -10.59
N GLU A 401 -2.13 13.44 -10.20
CA GLU A 401 -1.50 12.31 -10.86
C GLU A 401 -2.35 11.04 -10.76
N LEU A 402 -2.89 10.74 -9.58
CA LEU A 402 -3.80 9.62 -9.37
C LEU A 402 -5.05 9.72 -10.26
N ARG A 403 -5.65 10.91 -10.40
CA ARG A 403 -6.79 11.10 -11.32
C ARG A 403 -6.43 10.78 -12.75
N VAL A 404 -5.25 11.18 -13.21
CA VAL A 404 -4.77 10.85 -14.56
C VAL A 404 -4.56 9.34 -14.71
N VAL A 405 -3.85 8.71 -13.77
CA VAL A 405 -3.56 7.26 -13.82
C VAL A 405 -4.84 6.43 -13.82
N PHE A 406 -5.76 6.71 -12.89
CA PHE A 406 -7.03 5.98 -12.80
C PHE A 406 -7.99 6.34 -13.94
N GLY A 407 -8.01 7.59 -14.39
CA GLY A 407 -8.80 8.00 -15.56
C GLY A 407 -8.39 7.27 -16.83
N LEU A 408 -7.08 7.11 -17.06
CA LEU A 408 -6.57 6.31 -18.19
C LEU A 408 -6.95 4.83 -18.06
N ALA A 409 -6.94 4.27 -16.86
CA ALA A 409 -7.39 2.89 -16.62
C ALA A 409 -8.90 2.74 -16.85
N ASP A 410 -9.69 3.72 -16.42
CA ASP A 410 -11.15 3.70 -16.56
C ASP A 410 -11.62 3.84 -18.01
N LEU A 411 -10.90 4.60 -18.85
CA LEU A 411 -11.15 4.66 -20.29
C LEU A 411 -11.12 3.27 -20.97
N LEU A 412 -10.35 2.33 -20.42
CA LEU A 412 -10.29 0.95 -20.92
C LEU A 412 -11.30 0.05 -20.22
N ALA A 413 -11.43 0.15 -18.89
CA ALA A 413 -12.22 -0.78 -18.07
C ALA A 413 -13.70 -0.39 -17.89
N HIS A 414 -14.09 0.87 -18.13
CA HIS A 414 -15.44 1.42 -17.92
C HIS A 414 -16.02 1.13 -16.51
N SER A 415 -15.13 1.10 -15.52
CA SER A 415 -15.43 0.72 -14.14
C SER A 415 -16.20 1.79 -13.36
N GLY A 416 -16.02 3.06 -13.73
CA GLY A 416 -16.53 4.22 -12.99
C GLY A 416 -15.91 4.37 -11.60
N THR A 417 -14.78 3.72 -11.34
CA THR A 417 -14.03 3.80 -10.06
C THR A 417 -12.92 4.82 -10.18
N GLY A 418 -12.56 5.46 -9.07
CA GLY A 418 -11.52 6.47 -9.10
C GLY A 418 -11.04 6.91 -7.72
N PRO A 419 -9.98 7.72 -7.70
CA PRO A 419 -9.37 8.19 -6.46
C PRO A 419 -10.33 9.10 -5.65
N ASP A 420 -11.24 9.80 -6.30
CA ASP A 420 -12.22 10.68 -5.65
C ASP A 420 -13.58 10.04 -5.38
N GLU A 421 -13.68 8.71 -5.53
CA GLU A 421 -14.91 7.99 -5.21
C GLU A 421 -15.35 8.24 -3.75
N PRO A 422 -16.66 8.42 -3.47
CA PRO A 422 -17.15 8.69 -2.12
C PRO A 422 -16.69 7.71 -1.03
N PHE A 423 -16.53 6.42 -1.35
CA PHE A 423 -15.95 5.45 -0.42
C PHE A 423 -14.48 5.79 -0.09
N VAL A 424 -13.65 6.03 -1.10
CA VAL A 424 -12.23 6.41 -0.93
C VAL A 424 -12.10 7.73 -0.18
N ARG A 425 -12.96 8.72 -0.49
CA ARG A 425 -13.04 9.99 0.27
C ARG A 425 -13.34 9.75 1.74
N SER A 426 -14.25 8.83 2.05
CA SER A 426 -14.59 8.50 3.44
C SER A 426 -13.37 7.99 4.22
N LEU A 427 -12.51 7.17 3.59
CA LEU A 427 -11.26 6.69 4.20
C LEU A 427 -10.24 7.83 4.40
N LEU A 428 -10.10 8.70 3.40
CA LEU A 428 -9.20 9.84 3.44
C LEU A 428 -9.59 10.83 4.54
N ASP A 429 -10.86 11.22 4.61
CA ASP A 429 -11.33 12.23 5.57
C ASP A 429 -11.49 11.64 6.98
N GLY A 430 -11.80 10.35 7.08
CA GLY A 430 -11.91 9.60 8.35
C GLY A 430 -10.62 8.95 8.85
N ALA A 431 -9.46 9.32 8.29
CA ALA A 431 -8.18 8.65 8.57
C ALA A 431 -7.85 8.45 10.06
N PRO A 432 -8.11 9.40 10.99
CA PRO A 432 -7.86 9.16 12.42
C PRO A 432 -8.52 7.90 12.96
N PHE A 433 -9.80 7.68 12.61
CA PHE A 433 -10.56 6.52 13.05
C PHE A 433 -10.02 5.24 12.41
N TYR A 434 -9.76 5.25 11.10
CA TYR A 434 -9.30 4.04 10.39
C TYR A 434 -7.87 3.61 10.74
N ARG A 435 -7.03 4.54 11.20
CA ARG A 435 -5.67 4.27 11.68
C ARG A 435 -5.62 3.83 13.13
N ASN A 436 -6.43 4.43 14.00
CA ASN A 436 -6.33 4.18 15.45
C ASN A 436 -7.40 3.29 16.04
N GLU A 437 -8.62 3.36 15.51
CA GLU A 437 -9.81 2.93 16.23
C GLU A 437 -10.51 1.73 15.57
N LEU A 438 -10.33 1.55 14.25
CA LEU A 438 -10.96 0.46 13.49
C LEU A 438 -10.81 -0.90 14.17
N MET A 439 -9.61 -1.21 14.66
CA MET A 439 -9.27 -2.52 15.25
C MET A 439 -9.30 -2.52 16.78
N CYS A 440 -10.00 -1.55 17.39
CA CYS A 440 -10.24 -1.48 18.83
C CYS A 440 -11.52 -2.20 19.24
N PRO A 441 -11.57 -2.72 20.48
CA PRO A 441 -12.79 -3.29 21.04
C PRO A 441 -13.88 -2.20 21.16
N VAL A 442 -15.13 -2.61 20.97
CA VAL A 442 -16.31 -1.78 21.22
C VAL A 442 -17.03 -2.36 22.45
N PRO A 443 -17.34 -1.54 23.48
CA PRO A 443 -18.04 -2.02 24.66
C PRO A 443 -19.34 -2.75 24.31
N GLY A 444 -19.56 -3.93 24.89
CA GLY A 444 -20.76 -4.73 24.64
C GLY A 444 -20.79 -5.47 23.30
N VAL A 445 -19.78 -5.31 22.44
CA VAL A 445 -19.71 -5.98 21.13
C VAL A 445 -18.52 -6.92 21.07
N ARG A 446 -18.79 -8.17 20.72
CA ARG A 446 -17.77 -9.18 20.46
C ARG A 446 -17.29 -9.08 19.03
N ILE A 447 -15.99 -8.81 18.85
CA ILE A 447 -15.40 -8.57 17.54
C ILE A 447 -14.35 -9.64 17.23
N VAL A 448 -14.32 -10.12 15.99
CA VAL A 448 -13.19 -10.90 15.44
C VAL A 448 -12.83 -10.40 14.04
N ALA A 449 -11.54 -10.36 13.73
CA ALA A 449 -11.06 -10.02 12.39
C ALA A 449 -10.38 -11.23 11.71
N PHE A 450 -10.88 -11.62 10.54
CA PHE A 450 -10.28 -12.61 9.67
C PHE A 450 -9.36 -11.89 8.69
N LEU A 451 -8.04 -12.07 8.84
CA LEU A 451 -7.04 -11.32 8.09
C LEU A 451 -6.28 -12.24 7.11
N PRO A 452 -6.22 -11.91 5.82
CA PRO A 452 -5.38 -12.61 4.88
C PRO A 452 -3.90 -12.28 5.15
N THR A 453 -2.99 -13.20 4.81
CA THR A 453 -1.54 -12.95 4.94
C THR A 453 -1.10 -11.71 4.14
N THR A 454 -1.75 -11.37 3.03
CA THR A 454 -1.41 -10.16 2.26
C THR A 454 -1.61 -8.87 3.03
N THR A 455 -2.55 -8.81 3.99
CA THR A 455 -2.75 -7.63 4.84
C THR A 455 -1.51 -7.28 5.67
N ALA A 456 -0.65 -8.27 5.98
CA ALA A 456 0.62 -8.01 6.65
C ALA A 456 1.56 -7.13 5.82
N THR A 457 1.46 -7.20 4.49
CA THR A 457 2.33 -6.41 3.59
C THR A 457 1.87 -4.96 3.46
N GLU A 458 0.61 -4.69 3.77
CA GLU A 458 -0.04 -3.38 3.63
C GLU A 458 0.04 -2.57 4.91
N ALA A 459 -0.06 -3.23 6.07
CA ALA A 459 0.06 -2.58 7.36
C ALA A 459 1.51 -2.20 7.67
N PRO A 460 1.78 -0.97 8.16
CA PRO A 460 3.07 -0.66 8.74
C PRO A 460 3.38 -1.62 9.91
N PRO A 461 4.66 -1.89 10.22
CA PRO A 461 5.02 -2.62 11.42
C PRO A 461 4.51 -1.91 12.69
N GLY A 462 4.14 -2.71 13.69
CA GLY A 462 3.55 -2.23 14.94
C GLY A 462 2.28 -3.00 15.32
N GLU A 463 1.60 -2.53 16.36
CA GLU A 463 0.30 -3.08 16.75
C GLU A 463 -0.73 -2.75 15.68
N PHE A 464 -1.46 -3.78 15.21
CA PHE A 464 -2.47 -3.64 14.17
C PHE A 464 -3.86 -4.14 14.63
N SER A 465 -3.96 -4.76 15.80
CA SER A 465 -5.23 -5.23 16.35
C SER A 465 -5.22 -5.26 17.88
N ALA A 466 -6.30 -4.77 18.49
CA ALA A 466 -6.65 -5.01 19.90
C ALA A 466 -7.85 -5.96 20.05
N VAL A 467 -8.42 -6.43 18.92
CA VAL A 467 -9.46 -7.47 18.88
C VAL A 467 -8.85 -8.82 18.46
N PRO A 468 -9.48 -9.96 18.81
CA PRO A 468 -9.07 -11.28 18.33
C PRO A 468 -8.94 -11.36 16.80
N VAL A 469 -7.91 -12.04 16.33
CA VAL A 469 -7.64 -12.21 14.89
C VAL A 469 -7.55 -13.68 14.49
N PHE A 470 -8.07 -14.01 13.31
CA PHE A 470 -7.86 -15.28 12.64
C PHE A 470 -7.09 -15.04 11.34
N GLN A 471 -5.83 -15.47 11.31
CA GLN A 471 -4.91 -15.20 10.21
C GLN A 471 -4.65 -16.46 9.38
N MET A 472 -4.66 -16.33 8.06
CA MET A 472 -4.29 -17.44 7.18
C MET A 472 -3.81 -16.99 5.79
N PRO A 473 -3.01 -17.85 5.10
CA PRO A 473 -2.56 -17.61 3.73
C PRO A 473 -3.72 -17.42 2.75
N ALA A 474 -3.94 -16.18 2.33
CA ALA A 474 -4.94 -15.76 1.35
C ALA A 474 -4.57 -14.37 0.81
N VAL A 475 -5.25 -13.97 -0.27
CA VAL A 475 -5.27 -12.59 -0.78
C VAL A 475 -6.49 -11.85 -0.25
N HIS A 476 -6.53 -10.52 -0.40
CA HIS A 476 -7.68 -9.70 -0.05
C HIS A 476 -8.97 -10.24 -0.66
N GLY A 477 -10.03 -10.37 0.15
CA GLY A 477 -11.34 -10.90 -0.28
C GLY A 477 -11.43 -12.42 -0.40
N GLY A 478 -10.32 -13.15 -0.59
CA GLY A 478 -10.32 -14.60 -0.86
C GLY A 478 -10.43 -15.52 0.36
N LEU A 479 -10.84 -14.99 1.52
CA LEU A 479 -11.01 -15.78 2.76
C LEU A 479 -12.36 -16.49 2.83
N LEU A 480 -13.44 -15.82 2.42
CA LEU A 480 -14.81 -16.33 2.59
C LEU A 480 -15.10 -17.57 1.75
N ASP A 481 -14.34 -17.82 0.68
CA ASP A 481 -14.46 -19.03 -0.16
C ASP A 481 -13.95 -20.31 0.52
N ARG A 482 -13.29 -20.17 1.67
CA ARG A 482 -12.61 -21.30 2.32
C ARG A 482 -13.50 -21.93 3.38
N ARG A 483 -13.76 -23.23 3.25
CA ARG A 483 -14.56 -24.02 4.21
C ARG A 483 -14.09 -23.86 5.66
N VAL A 484 -12.78 -23.83 5.89
CA VAL A 484 -12.21 -23.63 7.24
C VAL A 484 -12.60 -22.28 7.84
N VAL A 485 -12.66 -21.23 7.01
CA VAL A 485 -13.04 -19.87 7.43
C VAL A 485 -14.52 -19.81 7.75
N GLN A 486 -15.35 -20.39 6.89
CA GLN A 486 -16.79 -20.48 7.09
C GLN A 486 -17.15 -21.23 8.38
N ALA A 487 -16.49 -22.37 8.64
CA ALA A 487 -16.68 -23.11 9.90
C ALA A 487 -16.29 -22.27 11.12
N ARG A 488 -15.19 -21.51 11.04
CA ARG A 488 -14.77 -20.62 12.14
C ARG A 488 -15.70 -19.44 12.33
N LEU A 489 -16.27 -18.89 11.25
CA LEU A 489 -17.32 -17.88 11.32
C LEU A 489 -18.54 -18.42 12.07
N VAL A 490 -19.03 -19.60 11.71
CA VAL A 490 -20.17 -20.24 12.39
C VAL A 490 -19.87 -20.45 13.88
N ASN A 491 -18.71 -21.02 14.23
CA ASN A 491 -18.31 -21.18 15.63
C ASN A 491 -18.29 -19.85 16.38
N PHE A 492 -17.77 -18.79 15.74
CA PHE A 492 -17.80 -17.45 16.31
C PHE A 492 -19.24 -16.96 16.51
N LEU A 493 -20.13 -17.10 15.53
CA LEU A 493 -21.53 -16.68 15.67
C LEU A 493 -22.30 -17.47 16.74
N ALA A 494 -21.90 -18.72 17.01
CA ALA A 494 -22.39 -19.56 18.09
C ALA A 494 -21.80 -19.21 19.48
N GLY A 495 -20.96 -18.17 19.56
CA GLY A 495 -20.40 -17.68 20.83
C GLY A 495 -19.03 -18.28 21.19
N GLN A 496 -18.45 -19.14 20.35
CA GLN A 496 -17.11 -19.67 20.62
C GLN A 496 -16.03 -18.61 20.34
N PRO A 497 -14.95 -18.57 21.14
CA PRO A 497 -13.80 -17.72 20.84
C PRO A 497 -13.08 -18.21 19.58
N VAL A 498 -12.68 -17.27 18.73
CA VAL A 498 -11.88 -17.56 17.52
C VAL A 498 -10.65 -16.67 17.55
N SER A 499 -9.48 -17.29 17.66
CA SER A 499 -8.19 -16.62 17.58
C SER A 499 -7.17 -17.59 17.00
N LYS A 500 -6.47 -17.15 15.96
CA LYS A 500 -5.36 -17.87 15.33
C LYS A 500 -4.39 -16.86 14.71
N PRO A 501 -3.54 -16.20 15.50
CA PRO A 501 -2.44 -15.41 14.95
C PRO A 501 -1.46 -16.32 14.19
N GLN A 502 -0.94 -15.83 13.07
CA GLN A 502 0.03 -16.50 12.22
C GLN A 502 1.45 -16.14 12.65
N ARG A 503 2.31 -17.14 12.82
CA ARG A 503 3.76 -16.91 13.01
C ARG A 503 4.35 -16.25 11.76
N GLY A 504 5.14 -15.19 11.95
CA GLY A 504 5.78 -14.46 10.85
C GLY A 504 4.92 -13.34 10.25
N TYR A 505 3.72 -13.05 10.77
CA TYR A 505 2.92 -11.91 10.31
C TYR A 505 3.67 -10.58 10.53
N ALA A 506 4.30 -10.40 11.69
CA ALA A 506 5.13 -9.23 11.99
C ALA A 506 6.34 -9.12 11.05
N LEU A 507 7.01 -10.23 10.77
CA LEU A 507 8.12 -10.26 9.81
C LEU A 507 7.68 -9.79 8.41
N LEU A 508 6.48 -10.17 7.98
CA LEU A 508 5.92 -9.70 6.70
C LEU A 508 5.65 -8.19 6.69
N GLN A 509 5.20 -7.62 7.81
CA GLN A 509 5.09 -6.16 7.97
C GLN A 509 6.47 -5.51 7.85
N GLU A 510 7.47 -6.02 8.58
CA GLU A 510 8.83 -5.48 8.65
C GLU A 510 9.51 -5.46 7.27
N ILE A 511 9.46 -6.57 6.52
CA ILE A 511 10.06 -6.63 5.17
C ILE A 511 9.31 -5.77 4.15
N SER A 512 8.01 -5.53 4.36
CA SER A 512 7.20 -4.72 3.46
C SER A 512 7.30 -3.22 3.75
N ALA A 513 7.75 -2.85 4.95
CA ALA A 513 7.83 -1.46 5.42
C ALA A 513 8.68 -0.57 4.49
N ALA A 514 9.76 -1.11 3.93
CA ALA A 514 10.61 -0.40 2.96
C ALA A 514 9.82 0.11 1.74
N TRP A 515 8.73 -0.55 1.38
CA TRP A 515 8.04 -0.34 0.10
C TRP A 515 6.76 0.49 0.23
N GLN A 516 6.35 0.82 1.46
CA GLN A 516 5.16 1.62 1.72
C GLN A 516 5.47 3.12 1.56
N ALA A 517 4.47 3.93 1.19
CA ALA A 517 4.60 5.38 1.26
C ALA A 517 4.71 5.82 2.74
N PRO A 518 5.52 6.85 3.07
CA PRO A 518 5.55 7.38 4.42
C PRO A 518 4.16 7.93 4.78
N PRO A 519 3.60 7.64 5.97
CA PRO A 519 2.29 8.16 6.33
C PRO A 519 2.39 9.66 6.59
N LEU A 520 1.34 10.41 6.28
CA LEU A 520 1.18 11.79 6.70
C LEU A 520 0.79 11.83 8.20
N PRO A 521 1.56 12.51 9.06
CA PRO A 521 1.20 12.72 10.46
C PRO A 521 -0.21 13.28 10.62
N LEU A 522 -0.97 12.72 11.56
CA LEU A 522 -2.35 13.12 11.81
C LEU A 522 -2.46 14.61 12.15
N SER A 523 -1.45 15.17 12.82
CA SER A 523 -1.38 16.57 13.25
C SER A 523 -1.15 17.58 12.13
N LEU A 524 -0.65 17.14 10.96
CA LEU A 524 -0.33 18.03 9.84
C LEU A 524 -1.53 18.32 8.95
N ASN A 525 -2.49 17.41 8.83
CA ASN A 525 -3.65 17.61 7.97
C ASN A 525 -4.80 18.29 8.73
N PRO A 526 -5.18 19.53 8.37
CA PRO A 526 -6.24 20.25 9.07
C PRO A 526 -7.62 19.58 8.92
N VAL A 527 -7.85 18.78 7.87
CA VAL A 527 -9.13 18.08 7.62
C VAL A 527 -9.45 17.10 8.75
N TRP A 528 -8.44 16.45 9.31
CA TRP A 528 -8.61 15.35 10.26
C TRP A 528 -9.00 15.79 11.68
N ARG A 529 -8.94 17.09 11.98
CA ARG A 529 -9.27 17.66 13.32
C ARG A 529 -8.72 16.85 14.48
N SER A 530 -7.54 16.24 14.30
CA SER A 530 -6.96 15.18 15.14
C SER A 530 -6.36 15.69 16.46
N ARG A 531 -6.70 16.91 16.89
CA ARG A 531 -6.21 17.50 18.15
C ARG A 531 -6.69 16.66 19.32
N GLY A 532 -5.91 15.68 19.75
CA GLY A 532 -6.45 14.68 20.66
C GLY A 532 -5.79 13.33 20.53
N THR A 533 -5.54 12.91 19.30
CA THR A 533 -5.35 11.50 18.97
C THR A 533 -3.86 11.16 18.89
N ASN A 534 -3.44 10.10 19.57
CA ASN A 534 -2.12 9.51 19.36
C ASN A 534 -2.00 9.08 17.91
N ASP A 535 -0.82 9.20 17.30
CA ASP A 535 -0.61 8.80 15.91
C ASP A 535 0.22 7.50 15.87
N PRO A 536 -0.32 6.39 15.31
CA PRO A 536 0.41 5.14 15.13
C PRO A 536 1.68 5.32 14.31
N ALA A 537 1.75 6.37 13.47
CA ALA A 537 2.94 6.69 12.70
C ALA A 537 4.18 6.95 13.57
N PHE A 538 3.97 7.46 14.80
CA PHE A 538 5.06 7.74 15.75
C PHE A 538 5.15 6.67 16.83
N THR A 539 4.00 6.20 17.32
CA THR A 539 3.97 5.28 18.48
C THR A 539 4.11 3.81 18.09
N GLY A 540 3.72 3.44 16.86
CA GLY A 540 3.56 2.04 16.44
C GLY A 540 2.45 1.30 17.18
N ARG A 541 1.54 2.02 17.85
CA ARG A 541 0.49 1.48 18.71
C ARG A 541 -0.87 2.05 18.36
N ILE A 542 -1.92 1.25 18.56
CA ILE A 542 -3.33 1.62 18.31
C ILE A 542 -4.13 1.59 19.61
N CYS A 543 -5.37 2.06 19.59
CA CYS A 543 -6.31 1.96 20.73
C CYS A 543 -5.83 2.62 22.03
N ARG A 544 -4.90 3.58 21.94
CA ARG A 544 -4.38 4.26 23.12
C ARG A 544 -5.19 5.52 23.42
N PRO A 545 -5.85 5.60 24.60
CA PRO A 545 -6.18 6.91 25.15
C PRO A 545 -4.87 7.67 25.39
N ARG A 546 -4.94 9.01 25.45
CA ARG A 546 -3.77 9.86 25.71
C ARG A 546 -2.96 9.39 26.91
#